data_AF-A0A4S1GUW2-F1
#
_entry.id   AF-A0A4S1GUW2-F1
#
_cell.length_a   1.000
_cell.length_b   1.000
_cell.length_c   1.000
_cell.angle_alpha   90.00
_cell.angle_beta   90.00
_cell.angle_gamma   90.00
#
_symmetry.space_group_name_H-M   'P 1'
#
loop_
_entity.id
_entity.type
_entity.pdbx_description
1 polymer ?
#
loop_
_entity_poly.entity_id
_entity_poly.type
_entity_poly.pdbx_seq_one_letter_code
_entity_poly.pdbx_strand_id
1 'polypeptide(L)' 'MSNSAVNISGMNKWYGDFHVLRDINLKVMKGERIVIAGPSGSGKSTMIRCI' A
#
# COMPACT_ATOMS: atom_id res chain seq x y z
N MET A 1 21.91 6.64 7.66
CA MET A 1 20.67 6.05 8.22
C MET A 1 19.55 6.29 7.22
N SER A 2 18.88 5.24 6.70
CA SER A 2 17.83 5.44 5.69
C SER A 2 16.56 5.99 6.34
N ASN A 3 16.19 7.23 6.00
CA ASN A 3 15.03 7.90 6.58
C ASN A 3 13.77 7.63 5.74
N SER A 4 13.15 6.46 5.93
CA SER A 4 11.87 6.12 5.28
C SER A 4 10.70 6.77 6.03
N ALA A 5 9.78 7.38 5.28
CA ALA A 5 8.52 7.90 5.81
C ALA A 5 7.43 6.82 5.91
N VAL A 6 7.41 5.88 4.96
CA VAL A 6 6.49 4.73 4.96
C VAL A 6 7.27 3.48 4.59
N ASN A 7 7.06 2.37 5.32
CA ASN A 7 7.58 1.06 4.98
C ASN A 7 6.50 0.00 5.19
N ILE A 8 6.10 -0.65 4.10
CA ILE A 8 5.14 -1.75 4.07
C ILE A 8 5.87 -2.98 3.55
N SER A 9 5.77 -4.09 4.30
CA SER A 9 6.35 -5.38 3.93
C SER A 9 5.30 -6.48 4.05
N GLY A 10 5.02 -7.18 2.96
CA GLY A 10 4.10 -8.32 2.94
C GLY A 10 2.67 -8.03 3.37
N MET A 11 2.15 -6.83 3.07
CA MET A 11 0.80 -6.47 3.50
C MET A 11 -0.24 -7.26 2.71
N ASN A 12 -1.11 -7.93 3.45
CA ASN A 12 -2.26 -8.61 2.91
C ASN A 12 -3.53 -8.05 3.57
N LYS A 13 -4.60 -7.85 2.79
CA LYS A 13 -5.88 -7.34 3.28
C LYS A 13 -7.04 -8.09 2.66
N TRP A 14 -7.97 -8.50 3.52
CA TRP A 14 -9.22 -9.14 3.15
C TRP A 14 -10.44 -8.34 3.60
N TYR A 15 -11.53 -8.51 2.86
CA TYR A 15 -12.89 -8.19 3.28
C TYR A 15 -13.73 -9.46 3.15
N GLY A 16 -14.00 -10.14 4.28
CA GLY A 16 -14.53 -11.51 4.25
C GLY A 16 -13.60 -12.42 3.45
N ASP A 17 -14.14 -13.15 2.50
CA ASP A 17 -13.38 -14.06 1.65
C ASP A 17 -12.61 -13.36 0.51
N PHE A 18 -12.84 -12.05 0.30
CA PHE A 18 -12.21 -11.31 -0.78
C PHE A 18 -10.83 -10.77 -0.40
N HIS A 19 -9.78 -11.38 -0.96
CA HIS A 19 -8.38 -10.96 -0.79
C HIS A 19 -8.04 -9.77 -1.71
N VAL A 20 -8.22 -8.56 -1.20
CA VAL A 20 -8.13 -7.29 -1.95
C VAL A 20 -6.69 -6.79 -2.15
N LEU A 21 -5.83 -6.86 -1.12
CA LEU A 21 -4.40 -6.53 -1.24
C LEU A 21 -3.60 -7.79 -0.97
N ARG A 22 -2.70 -8.15 -1.88
CA ARG A 22 -1.95 -9.40 -1.82
C ARG A 22 -0.47 -9.10 -1.82
N ASP A 23 0.22 -9.44 -0.74
CA ASP A 23 1.67 -9.30 -0.58
C ASP A 23 2.23 -7.94 -1.05
N ILE A 24 1.62 -6.85 -0.59
CA ILE A 24 2.02 -5.50 -0.97
C ILE A 24 3.29 -5.10 -0.23
N ASN A 25 4.28 -4.64 -1.00
CA ASN A 25 5.55 -4.15 -0.51
C ASN A 25 5.75 -2.71 -1.02
N LEU A 26 5.98 -1.75 -0.13
CA LEU A 26 6.16 -0.34 -0.49
C LEU A 26 7.15 0.32 0.46
N LYS A 27 8.12 1.05 -0.09
CA LYS A 27 9.00 1.91 0.68
C LYS A 27 8.92 3.33 0.11
N VAL A 28 8.65 4.30 0.97
CA VAL A 28 8.63 5.72 0.62
C VAL A 28 9.63 6.46 1.50
N MET A 29 10.54 7.20 0.88
CA MET A 29 11.56 7.98 1.58
C MET A 29 11.00 9.34 2.01
N LYS A 30 11.56 9.92 3.07
CA LYS A 30 11.16 11.26 3.52
C LYS A 30 11.34 12.29 2.39
N GLY A 31 10.27 12.98 2.04
CA GLY A 31 10.26 14.00 0.98
C GLY A 31 9.84 13.48 -0.41
N GLU A 32 9.73 12.17 -0.60
CA GLU A 32 9.21 11.60 -1.83
C GLU A 32 7.70 11.84 -1.98
N ARG A 33 7.26 12.04 -3.22
CA ARG A 33 5.86 12.12 -3.61
C ARG A 33 5.58 11.01 -4.59
N ILE A 34 4.68 10.12 -4.22
CA ILE A 34 4.28 8.99 -5.05
C ILE A 34 2.80 9.05 -5.37
N VAL A 35 2.40 8.41 -6.47
CA VAL A 35 1.00 8.24 -6.86
C VAL A 35 0.68 6.76 -6.89
N ILE A 36 -0.40 6.37 -6.22
CA ILE A 36 -0.95 5.02 -6.34
C ILE A 36 -1.99 5.05 -7.47
N ALA A 37 -1.66 4.42 -8.61
CA ALA A 37 -2.50 4.39 -9.81
C ALA A 37 -3.02 2.96 -10.09
N GLY A 38 -4.13 2.88 -10.81
CA GLY A 38 -4.75 1.61 -11.22
C GLY A 38 -6.25 1.70 -11.48
N PRO A 39 -6.88 0.71 -12.14
CA PRO A 39 -8.31 0.69 -12.47
C PRO A 39 -9.23 0.80 -11.25
N SER A 40 -10.50 1.16 -11.45
CA SER A 40 -11.49 1.14 -10.35
C SER A 40 -11.56 -0.25 -9.71
N GLY A 41 -11.69 -0.31 -8.38
CA GLY A 41 -11.73 -1.58 -7.62
C GLY A 41 -10.37 -2.23 -7.33
N SER A 42 -9.24 -1.71 -7.84
CA SER A 42 -7.92 -2.33 -7.67
C SER A 42 -7.30 -2.26 -6.26
N GLY A 43 -8.04 -1.78 -5.25
CA GLY A 43 -7.56 -1.71 -3.86
C GLY A 43 -6.80 -0.44 -3.47
N LYS A 44 -6.70 0.60 -4.32
CA LYS A 44 -5.96 1.85 -4.01
C LYS A 44 -6.41 2.52 -2.71
N SER A 45 -7.71 2.79 -2.57
CA SER A 45 -8.27 3.39 -1.35
C SER A 45 -8.17 2.44 -0.15
N THR A 46 -8.17 1.13 -0.38
CA THR A 46 -7.92 0.15 0.68
C THR A 46 -6.47 0.24 1.16
N MET A 47 -5.50 0.32 0.25
CA MET A 47 -4.08 0.48 0.60
C MET A 47 -3.84 1.77 1.37
N ILE A 48 -4.39 2.89 0.92
CA ILE A 48 -4.27 4.19 1.63
C ILE A 48 -4.88 4.12 3.03
N ARG A 49 -5.96 3.36 3.24
CA ARG A 49 -6.58 3.18 4.57
C ARG A 49 -5.79 2.25 5.50
N CYS A 50 -4.82 1.50 4.97
CA CYS A 50 -3.95 0.63 5.77
C CYS A 50 -2.65 1.32 6.21
N ILE A 51 -2.37 2.53 5.69
CA ILE A 51 -1.26 3.40 6.08
C ILE A 51 -1.77 4.38 7.13
#